data_AF-A0AA89LM77-F1
#
_entry.id   AF-A0AA89LM77-F1
#
_cell.length_a   1.000
_cell.length_b   1.000
_cell.length_c   1.000
_cell.angle_alpha   90.00
_cell.angle_beta   90.00
_cell.angle_gamma   90.00
#
_symmetry.space_group_name_H-M   'P 1'
#
loop_
_entity.id
_entity.type
_entity.pdbx_description
1 polymer ?
#
loop_
_entity_poly.entity_id
_entity_poly.type
_entity_poly.pdbx_seq_one_letter_code
_entity_poly.pdbx_strand_id
1 'polypeptide(L)'
;MEEAYARRALLLHLGSVLQILSRLEQQKPDSLSIEALLATNGMLADVPLVEYVVQDMTVREFEVRVLRSFCLWPQLLLEDPLDYGALALPVRKHLFAGNDAGWKAYASTLREAAPGFGTARSYTAKPREAEPNFADERDTEAGDIPVEPDANDEGDGRLRERAAASIESAAPGAVRIRRESYE
;
A
#
# COMPACT_ATOMS: atom_id res chain seq x y z
N MET A 1 -9.63 31.78 -8.52
CA MET A 1 -9.19 31.09 -9.75
C MET A 1 -7.92 30.29 -9.47
N GLU A 2 -6.89 30.94 -8.95
CA GLU A 2 -5.63 30.30 -8.53
C GLU A 2 -5.82 29.07 -7.62
N GLU A 3 -6.68 29.15 -6.61
CA GLU A 3 -6.87 28.01 -5.70
C GLU A 3 -7.54 26.80 -6.36
N ALA A 4 -8.47 27.00 -7.30
CA ALA A 4 -9.09 25.91 -8.06
C ALA A 4 -8.06 25.22 -8.97
N TYR A 5 -7.13 26.00 -9.55
CA TYR A 5 -6.02 25.47 -10.33
C TYR A 5 -5.04 24.68 -9.45
N ALA A 6 -4.67 25.23 -8.29
CA ALA A 6 -3.80 24.55 -7.32
C ALA A 6 -4.43 23.24 -6.84
N ARG A 7 -5.71 23.24 -6.48
CA ARG A 7 -6.48 22.05 -6.08
C ARG A 7 -6.49 21.00 -7.19
N ARG A 8 -6.72 21.39 -8.45
CA ARG A 8 -6.65 20.49 -9.60
C ARG A 8 -5.26 19.87 -9.76
N ALA A 9 -4.20 20.67 -9.65
CA ALA A 9 -2.83 20.18 -9.78
C ALA A 9 -2.48 19.19 -8.67
N LEU A 10 -2.88 19.46 -7.43
CA LEU A 10 -2.64 18.57 -6.29
C LEU A 10 -3.47 17.27 -6.39
N LEU A 11 -4.70 17.33 -6.91
CA LEU A 11 -5.49 16.14 -7.22
C LEU A 11 -4.84 15.27 -8.30
N LEU A 12 -4.32 15.90 -9.36
CA LEU A 12 -3.56 15.18 -10.39
C LEU A 12 -2.31 14.53 -9.81
N HIS A 13 -1.58 15.25 -8.94
CA HIS A 13 -0.44 14.69 -8.24
C HIS A 13 -0.83 13.48 -7.38
N LEU A 14 -1.91 13.58 -6.59
CA LEU A 14 -2.42 12.46 -5.81
C LEU A 14 -2.77 11.26 -6.70
N GLY A 15 -3.40 11.48 -7.85
CA GLY A 15 -3.69 10.44 -8.83
C GLY A 15 -2.42 9.72 -9.32
N SER A 16 -1.37 10.46 -9.65
CA SER A 16 -0.07 9.89 -10.03
C SER A 16 0.55 9.05 -8.92
N VAL A 17 0.46 9.51 -7.66
CA VAL A 17 0.96 8.78 -6.49
C VAL A 17 0.22 7.45 -6.29
N LEU A 18 -1.12 7.47 -6.36
CA LEU A 18 -1.92 6.24 -6.24
C LEU A 18 -1.63 5.27 -7.39
N GLN A 19 -1.36 5.78 -8.60
CA GLN A 19 -0.98 4.94 -9.73
C GLN A 19 0.36 4.24 -9.51
N ILE A 20 1.33 4.89 -8.86
CA ILE A 20 2.59 4.24 -8.47
C ILE A 20 2.33 3.08 -7.53
N LEU A 21 1.58 3.32 -6.45
CA LEU A 21 1.27 2.26 -5.47
C LEU A 21 0.61 1.05 -6.16
N SER A 22 -0.34 1.31 -7.07
CA SER A 22 -0.98 0.24 -7.83
C SER A 22 0.01 -0.54 -8.71
N ARG A 23 1.04 0.10 -9.27
CA ARG A 23 2.08 -0.58 -10.07
C ARG A 23 3.03 -1.38 -9.21
N LEU A 24 3.41 -0.87 -8.04
CA LEU A 24 4.29 -1.55 -7.08
C LEU A 24 3.64 -2.84 -6.58
N GLU A 25 2.37 -2.78 -6.19
CA GLU A 25 1.58 -3.95 -5.78
C GLU A 25 1.48 -5.05 -6.85
N GLN A 26 1.43 -4.68 -8.13
CA GLN A 26 1.41 -5.66 -9.22
C GLN A 26 2.73 -6.40 -9.40
N GLN A 27 3.86 -5.73 -9.12
CA GLN A 27 5.20 -6.29 -9.31
C GLN A 27 5.75 -6.98 -8.05
N LYS A 28 5.18 -6.68 -6.87
CA LYS A 28 5.62 -7.15 -5.55
C LYS A 28 7.15 -7.09 -5.31
N PRO A 29 7.82 -5.94 -5.52
CA PRO A 29 9.24 -5.81 -5.28
C PRO A 29 9.57 -5.44 -3.81
N ASP A 30 8.81 -5.94 -2.83
CA ASP A 30 8.75 -5.46 -1.44
C ASP A 30 10.11 -5.30 -0.74
N SER A 31 11.07 -6.19 -1.04
CA SER A 31 12.42 -6.22 -0.45
C SER A 31 13.46 -5.40 -1.22
N LEU A 32 13.15 -4.94 -2.44
CA LEU A 32 14.05 -4.09 -3.21
C LEU A 32 14.08 -2.67 -2.61
N SER A 33 15.24 -2.03 -2.71
CA SER A 33 15.34 -0.59 -2.44
C SER A 33 14.71 0.21 -3.57
N ILE A 34 14.28 1.44 -3.27
CA ILE A 34 13.78 2.38 -4.28
C ILE A 34 14.88 2.67 -5.33
N GLU A 35 16.14 2.77 -4.93
CA GLU A 35 17.28 2.91 -5.85
C GLU A 35 17.36 1.74 -6.86
N ALA A 36 17.33 0.50 -6.35
CA ALA A 36 17.41 -0.69 -7.20
C ALA A 36 16.21 -0.78 -8.14
N LEU A 37 15.03 -0.36 -7.67
CA LEU A 37 13.82 -0.35 -8.49
C LEU A 37 13.89 0.70 -9.60
N LEU A 38 14.40 1.91 -9.33
CA LEU A 38 14.63 2.95 -10.34
C LEU A 38 15.64 2.50 -11.41
N ALA A 39 16.71 1.80 -10.99
CA ALA A 39 17.71 1.28 -11.91
C ALA A 39 17.17 0.15 -12.83
N THR A 40 16.19 -0.62 -12.34
CA THR A 40 15.68 -1.81 -13.05
C THR A 40 14.43 -1.51 -13.86
N ASN A 41 13.55 -0.66 -13.34
CA ASN A 41 12.23 -0.36 -13.88
C ASN A 41 12.09 1.14 -14.09
N GLY A 42 12.49 1.63 -15.26
CA GLY A 42 12.26 3.02 -15.70
C GLY A 42 10.79 3.47 -15.68
N MET A 43 9.84 2.58 -15.36
CA MET A 43 8.42 2.87 -15.15
C MET A 43 8.08 3.83 -14.00
N LEU A 44 9.02 4.09 -13.09
CA LEU A 44 8.86 5.01 -11.96
C LEU A 44 9.50 6.40 -12.18
N ALA A 45 10.22 6.58 -13.28
CA ALA A 45 10.93 7.83 -13.58
C ALA A 45 10.00 9.01 -13.85
N ASP A 46 8.75 8.76 -14.28
CA ASP A 46 7.80 9.82 -14.63
C ASP A 46 7.17 10.52 -13.42
N VAL A 47 7.52 10.13 -12.18
CA VAL A 47 6.94 10.71 -10.98
C VAL A 47 7.99 11.43 -10.16
N PRO A 48 7.91 12.77 -10.04
CA PRO A 48 8.85 13.58 -9.26
C PRO A 48 9.04 13.08 -7.83
N LEU A 49 8.02 12.41 -7.26
CA LEU A 49 8.08 11.90 -5.90
C LEU A 49 9.26 10.93 -5.68
N VAL A 50 9.48 9.99 -6.61
CA VAL A 50 10.42 8.87 -6.40
C VAL A 50 11.88 9.35 -6.47
N GLU A 51 12.15 10.40 -7.23
CA GLU A 51 13.50 10.99 -7.35
C GLU A 51 13.97 11.67 -6.06
N TYR A 52 13.04 12.20 -5.26
CA TYR A 52 13.38 13.00 -4.08
C TYR A 52 13.32 12.22 -2.76
N VAL A 53 12.72 11.04 -2.72
CA VAL A 53 12.64 10.23 -1.49
C VAL A 53 13.97 9.60 -1.11
N VAL A 54 14.06 9.17 0.15
CA VAL A 54 15.21 8.46 0.72
C VAL A 54 15.43 7.15 -0.05
N GLN A 55 16.53 7.04 -0.80
CA GLN A 55 16.73 5.99 -1.80
C GLN A 55 17.06 4.61 -1.20
N ASP A 56 17.53 4.55 0.05
CA ASP A 56 17.83 3.33 0.80
C ASP A 56 16.60 2.67 1.43
N MET A 57 15.41 3.29 1.35
CA MET A 57 14.18 2.65 1.84
C MET A 57 13.73 1.52 0.90
N THR A 58 13.10 0.48 1.49
CA THR A 58 12.48 -0.60 0.70
C THR A 58 11.17 -0.14 0.06
N VAL A 59 10.73 -0.84 -0.97
CA VAL A 59 9.42 -0.60 -1.62
C VAL A 59 8.28 -0.68 -0.60
N ARG A 60 8.30 -1.69 0.28
CA ARG A 60 7.26 -1.83 1.30
C ARG A 60 7.23 -0.67 2.30
N GLU A 61 8.41 -0.19 2.69
CA GLU A 61 8.51 0.99 3.57
C GLU A 61 8.01 2.26 2.84
N PHE A 62 8.35 2.41 1.56
CA PHE A 62 7.85 3.49 0.72
C PHE A 62 6.33 3.49 0.62
N GLU A 63 5.70 2.35 0.32
CA GLU A 63 4.24 2.23 0.19
C GLU A 63 3.53 2.66 1.49
N VAL A 64 3.99 2.17 2.64
CA VAL A 64 3.43 2.53 3.95
C VAL A 64 3.58 4.04 4.21
N ARG A 65 4.76 4.61 3.91
CA ARG A 65 5.01 6.05 4.10
C ARG A 65 4.17 6.92 3.18
N VAL A 66 4.01 6.52 1.93
CA VAL A 66 3.15 7.22 0.96
C VAL A 66 1.70 7.16 1.42
N LEU A 67 1.18 5.99 1.76
CA LEU A 67 -0.21 5.86 2.24
C LEU A 67 -0.47 6.76 3.46
N ARG A 68 0.43 6.79 4.44
CA ARG A 68 0.33 7.69 5.62
C ARG A 68 0.44 9.18 5.26
N SER A 69 1.16 9.51 4.20
CA SER A 69 1.36 10.90 3.77
C SER A 69 0.15 11.47 3.03
N PHE A 70 -0.56 10.64 2.26
CA PHE A 70 -1.57 11.08 1.30
C PHE A 70 -3.00 10.66 1.64
N CYS A 71 -3.22 9.80 2.65
CA CYS A 71 -4.57 9.27 2.95
C CYS A 71 -5.63 10.34 3.27
N LEU A 72 -5.23 11.48 3.83
CA LEU A 72 -6.14 12.59 4.16
C LEU A 72 -6.29 13.61 3.02
N TRP A 73 -5.46 13.55 1.98
CA TRP A 73 -5.50 14.51 0.88
C TRP A 73 -6.87 14.62 0.20
N PRO A 74 -7.63 13.53 -0.08
CA PRO A 74 -8.95 13.66 -0.67
C PRO A 74 -9.91 14.56 0.12
N GLN A 75 -9.83 14.55 1.45
CA GLN A 75 -10.68 15.37 2.32
C GLN A 75 -10.13 16.80 2.40
N LEU A 76 -8.82 16.94 2.68
CA LEU A 76 -8.16 18.24 2.82
C LEU A 76 -8.18 19.07 1.53
N LEU A 77 -8.19 18.43 0.36
CA LEU A 77 -8.31 19.11 -0.92
C LEU A 77 -9.72 19.67 -1.17
N LEU A 78 -10.74 19.25 -0.41
CA LEU A 78 -12.11 19.79 -0.53
C LEU A 78 -12.36 20.98 0.40
N GLU A 79 -11.46 21.24 1.35
CA GLU A 79 -11.56 22.36 2.28
C GLU A 79 -11.48 23.71 1.53
N ASP A 80 -12.18 24.71 2.07
CA ASP A 80 -12.17 26.11 1.63
C ASP A 80 -12.02 27.02 2.86
N PRO A 81 -10.88 27.70 3.05
CA PRO A 81 -9.73 27.77 2.13
C PRO A 81 -8.84 26.53 2.15
N LEU A 82 -8.07 26.33 1.08
CA LEU A 82 -7.14 25.20 0.98
C LEU A 82 -6.01 25.29 2.03
N ASP A 83 -5.91 24.30 2.92
CA ASP A 83 -4.86 24.23 3.94
C ASP A 83 -3.61 23.51 3.41
N TYR A 84 -2.70 24.28 2.81
CA TYR A 84 -1.40 23.79 2.36
C TYR A 84 -0.54 23.20 3.48
N GLY A 85 -0.77 23.62 4.73
CA GLY A 85 -0.06 23.13 5.90
C GLY A 85 -0.44 21.71 6.25
N ALA A 86 -1.75 21.49 6.36
CA ALA A 86 -2.33 20.18 6.60
C ALA A 86 -1.96 19.17 5.50
N LEU A 87 -1.81 19.62 4.24
CA LEU A 87 -1.35 18.76 3.14
C LEU A 87 0.15 18.46 3.19
N ALA A 88 0.98 19.46 3.51
CA ALA A 88 2.44 19.34 3.49
C ALA A 88 3.02 18.60 4.71
N LEU A 89 2.40 18.75 5.88
CA LEU A 89 2.91 18.21 7.14
C LEU A 89 3.03 16.67 7.15
N PRO A 90 2.01 15.89 6.76
CA PRO A 90 2.12 14.43 6.72
C PRO A 90 3.17 13.96 5.72
N VAL A 91 3.28 14.60 4.55
CA VAL A 91 4.28 14.26 3.53
C VAL A 91 5.70 14.47 4.07
N ARG A 92 5.96 15.62 4.69
CA ARG A 92 7.26 15.88 5.30
C ARG A 92 7.56 14.90 6.44
N LYS A 93 6.59 14.65 7.31
CA LYS A 93 6.74 13.81 8.52
C LYS A 93 6.95 12.34 8.18
N HIS A 94 6.21 11.79 7.21
CA HIS A 94 6.19 10.36 6.94
C HIS A 94 7.08 9.98 5.77
N LEU A 95 7.02 10.72 4.66
CA LEU A 95 7.75 10.35 3.45
C LEU A 95 9.20 10.87 3.46
N PHE A 96 9.42 12.09 3.96
CA PHE A 96 10.73 12.75 3.95
C PHE A 96 11.38 12.83 5.34
N ALA A 97 11.01 11.95 6.26
CA ALA A 97 11.66 11.86 7.57
C ALA A 97 13.18 11.69 7.43
N GLY A 98 13.96 12.64 7.96
CA GLY A 98 15.42 12.65 7.86
C GLY A 98 16.00 13.13 6.51
N ASN A 99 15.16 13.52 5.54
CA ASN A 99 15.57 14.00 4.21
C ASN A 99 14.99 15.39 3.91
N ASP A 100 15.51 16.39 4.62
CA ASP A 100 15.11 17.79 4.44
C ASP A 100 15.46 18.34 3.04
N ALA A 101 16.51 17.82 2.39
CA ALA A 101 16.90 18.23 1.04
C ALA A 101 15.88 17.75 0.00
N GLY A 102 15.52 16.47 0.06
CA GLY A 102 14.46 15.87 -0.78
C GLY A 102 13.12 16.55 -0.56
N TRP A 103 12.76 16.84 0.70
CA TRP A 103 11.55 17.60 1.01
C TRP A 103 11.54 18.97 0.31
N LYS A 104 12.63 19.73 0.40
CA LYS A 104 12.71 21.08 -0.21
C LYS A 104 12.59 21.03 -1.73
N ALA A 105 13.23 20.05 -2.37
CA ALA A 105 13.17 19.85 -3.81
C ALA A 105 11.75 19.49 -4.25
N TYR A 106 11.14 18.48 -3.61
CA TYR A 106 9.77 18.06 -3.86
C TYR A 106 8.74 19.18 -3.61
N ALA A 107 8.85 19.90 -2.49
CA ALA A 107 7.96 21.03 -2.21
C ALA A 107 8.17 22.19 -3.20
N SER A 108 9.34 22.31 -3.84
CA SER A 108 9.56 23.29 -4.90
C SER A 108 8.78 22.96 -6.16
N THR A 109 8.76 21.70 -6.59
CA THR A 109 8.03 21.30 -7.80
C THR A 109 6.52 21.49 -7.64
N LEU A 110 5.97 21.16 -6.46
CA LEU A 110 4.55 21.40 -6.19
C LEU A 110 4.20 22.89 -6.10
N ARG A 111 5.13 23.76 -5.70
CA ARG A 111 4.89 25.20 -5.62
C ARG A 111 4.71 25.88 -6.98
N GLU A 112 5.16 25.26 -8.07
CA GLU A 112 4.93 25.78 -9.42
C GLU A 112 3.43 25.87 -9.73
N ALA A 113 2.64 24.91 -9.24
CA ALA A 113 1.19 24.89 -9.41
C ALA A 113 0.41 25.26 -8.14
N ALA A 114 1.02 25.16 -6.97
CA ALA A 114 0.42 25.43 -5.66
C ALA A 114 1.35 26.29 -4.78
N PRO A 115 1.43 27.62 -5.00
CA PRO A 115 2.46 28.49 -4.42
C PRO A 115 2.56 28.48 -2.88
N GLY A 116 1.49 28.12 -2.18
CA GLY A 116 1.45 28.03 -0.71
C GLY A 116 2.05 26.74 -0.13
N PHE A 117 2.26 25.71 -0.94
CA PHE A 117 2.65 24.38 -0.51
C PHE A 117 4.03 24.36 0.17
N GLY A 118 4.12 23.81 1.39
CA GLY A 118 5.39 23.60 2.08
C GLY A 118 6.15 24.87 2.52
N THR A 119 5.49 26.03 2.52
CA THR A 119 6.08 27.30 3.00
C THR A 119 6.02 27.41 4.53
N ALA A 120 6.87 28.23 5.16
CA ALA A 120 6.81 28.43 6.63
C ALA A 120 5.41 28.82 7.15
N ARG A 121 4.64 29.54 6.32
CA ARG A 121 3.26 29.95 6.58
C ARG A 121 2.26 28.78 6.57
N SER A 122 2.59 27.69 5.89
CA SER A 122 1.79 26.47 5.89
C SER A 122 1.87 25.75 7.24
N TYR A 123 3.00 25.80 7.96
CA TYR A 123 3.16 25.11 9.25
C TYR A 123 2.68 25.90 10.47
N THR A 124 2.27 27.16 10.29
CA THR A 124 1.78 28.03 11.38
C THR A 124 0.26 27.95 11.59
N ALA A 125 -0.47 27.31 10.68
CA ALA A 125 -1.87 26.96 10.92
C ALA A 125 -1.91 25.85 11.97
N LYS A 126 -2.71 26.01 13.04
CA LYS A 126 -2.88 24.97 14.06
C LYS A 126 -3.23 23.65 13.36
N PRO A 127 -2.44 22.58 13.53
CA PRO A 127 -2.77 21.30 12.94
C PRO A 127 -4.15 20.90 13.44
N ARG A 128 -5.13 20.79 12.53
CA ARG A 128 -6.34 20.03 12.82
C ARG A 128 -5.89 18.59 12.76
N GLU A 129 -5.47 18.04 13.89
CA GLU A 129 -5.10 16.64 14.05
C GLU A 129 -6.36 15.79 13.81
N ALA A 130 -6.70 15.59 12.54
CA ALA A 130 -7.57 14.51 12.12
C ALA A 130 -6.67 13.29 11.94
N GLU A 131 -6.12 12.74 13.02
CA GLU A 131 -5.56 11.40 12.93
C GLU A 131 -6.72 10.45 12.60
N PRO A 132 -6.66 9.70 11.49
CA PRO A 132 -7.65 8.67 11.25
C PRO A 132 -7.51 7.61 12.34
N ASN A 133 -8.53 7.50 13.20
CA ASN A 133 -8.63 6.44 14.19
C ASN A 133 -8.94 5.12 13.48
N PHE A 134 -7.90 4.43 13.00
CA PHE A 134 -8.00 3.03 12.61
C PHE A 134 -7.95 2.17 13.86
N ALA A 135 -8.95 2.31 14.73
CA ALA A 135 -9.12 1.37 15.83
C ALA A 135 -9.34 -0.03 15.23
N ASP A 136 -8.50 -0.97 15.66
CA ASP A 136 -8.45 -2.37 15.26
C ASP A 136 -9.79 -3.04 15.61
N GLU A 137 -10.68 -3.26 14.63
CA GLU A 137 -11.83 -4.15 14.78
C GLU A 137 -11.35 -5.60 14.68
N ARG A 138 -10.54 -6.02 15.65
CA ARG A 138 -10.24 -7.42 15.93
C ARG A 138 -10.21 -7.62 17.44
N ASP A 139 -11.40 -7.63 18.00
CA ASP A 139 -11.78 -8.50 19.12
C ASP A 139 -13.24 -8.22 19.45
N THR A 140 -14.14 -8.91 18.75
CA THR A 140 -15.46 -9.18 19.33
C THR A 140 -15.42 -10.60 19.83
N GLU A 141 -15.22 -10.70 21.13
CA GLU A 141 -15.22 -11.90 21.96
C GLU A 141 -16.27 -12.92 21.52
N ALA A 142 -15.82 -14.17 21.46
CA ALA A 142 -16.66 -15.34 21.57
C ALA A 142 -17.49 -15.24 22.86
N GLY A 143 -18.78 -14.91 22.71
CA GLY A 143 -19.75 -14.96 23.80
C GLY A 143 -20.09 -16.41 24.13
N ASP A 144 -19.67 -16.87 25.30
CA ASP A 144 -20.14 -18.10 25.91
C ASP A 144 -21.61 -17.96 26.37
N ILE A 145 -22.51 -18.54 25.58
CA ILE A 145 -23.61 -19.49 25.88
C ILE A 145 -24.52 -19.22 27.11
N PRO A 146 -25.85 -19.41 26.96
CA PRO A 146 -26.50 -20.44 27.80
C PRO A 146 -27.26 -21.53 27.01
N VAL A 147 -27.00 -22.77 27.41
CA VAL A 147 -27.70 -24.01 27.05
C VAL A 147 -29.07 -24.04 27.72
N GLU A 148 -30.12 -24.33 26.95
CA GLU A 148 -31.40 -24.83 27.48
C GLU A 148 -31.61 -26.26 26.95
N PRO A 149 -31.92 -27.25 27.82
CA PRO A 149 -32.17 -28.61 27.40
C PRO A 149 -33.66 -28.78 27.12
N ASP A 150 -34.03 -29.34 25.97
CA ASP A 150 -35.26 -30.11 25.91
C ASP A 150 -35.14 -31.31 24.98
N ALA A 151 -35.68 -32.40 25.49
CA ALA A 151 -35.55 -33.74 24.97
C ALA A 151 -36.54 -33.96 23.82
N ASN A 152 -36.05 -34.52 22.71
CA ASN A 152 -36.81 -35.54 21.99
C ASN A 152 -35.88 -36.37 21.09
N ASP A 153 -35.53 -37.50 21.66
CA ASP A 153 -35.52 -38.86 21.14
C ASP A 153 -35.60 -39.15 19.62
N GLU A 154 -34.95 -40.28 19.31
CA GLU A 154 -35.15 -41.23 18.22
C GLU A 154 -34.47 -41.08 16.84
N GLY A 155 -33.69 -42.14 16.51
CA GLY A 155 -33.43 -42.61 15.14
C GLY A 155 -31.96 -42.52 14.72
N ASP A 156 -31.10 -43.43 15.17
CA ASP A 156 -30.75 -44.68 14.46
C ASP A 156 -29.72 -44.49 13.32
N GLY A 157 -28.82 -45.46 13.19
CA GLY A 157 -28.12 -45.68 11.92
C GLY A 157 -26.61 -45.46 11.87
N ARG A 158 -25.89 -46.23 12.68
CA ARG A 158 -24.77 -47.07 12.21
C ARG A 158 -23.54 -46.44 11.50
N LEU A 159 -22.41 -46.71 12.16
CA LEU A 159 -21.17 -47.28 11.61
C LEU A 159 -20.11 -46.31 11.05
N ARG A 160 -19.23 -45.93 11.99
CA ARG A 160 -17.78 -45.99 11.77
C ARG A 160 -17.38 -47.37 11.25
N GLU A 161 -16.23 -47.36 10.55
CA GLU A 161 -15.20 -48.41 10.47
C GLU A 161 -15.03 -49.01 9.05
N ARG A 162 -13.94 -48.62 8.37
CA ARG A 162 -12.77 -49.50 8.21
C ARG A 162 -11.66 -48.85 7.39
N ALA A 163 -10.48 -48.80 8.01
CA ALA A 163 -9.21 -48.79 7.34
C ALA A 163 -8.98 -50.13 6.60
N ALA A 164 -8.28 -50.09 5.47
CA ALA A 164 -7.09 -50.90 5.15
C ALA A 164 -6.90 -51.14 3.64
N ALA A 165 -5.69 -50.81 3.19
CA ALA A 165 -4.86 -51.54 2.23
C ALA A 165 -5.39 -51.88 0.82
N SER A 166 -4.66 -51.40 -0.20
CA SER A 166 -3.87 -52.28 -1.08
C SER A 166 -2.87 -51.47 -1.91
N ILE A 167 -1.59 -51.78 -1.72
CA ILE A 167 -0.47 -51.50 -2.61
C ILE A 167 -0.29 -52.74 -3.51
N GLU A 168 0.29 -52.52 -4.70
CA GLU A 168 0.86 -53.49 -5.66
C GLU A 168 -0.14 -54.24 -6.57
N SER A 169 0.08 -54.40 -7.88
CA SER A 169 1.34 -54.51 -8.62
C SER A 169 1.17 -54.37 -10.15
N ALA A 170 2.30 -54.11 -10.81
CA ALA A 170 2.72 -54.56 -12.14
C ALA A 170 2.32 -53.79 -13.44
N ALA A 171 3.35 -53.15 -13.99
CA ALA A 171 3.57 -52.58 -15.34
C ALA A 171 3.68 -53.70 -16.44
N PRO A 172 4.21 -53.51 -17.69
CA PRO A 172 4.84 -52.34 -18.33
C PRO A 172 4.61 -52.14 -19.85
N GLY A 173 5.19 -51.07 -20.41
CA GLY A 173 5.48 -50.90 -21.84
C GLY A 173 5.24 -49.45 -22.30
N ALA A 174 6.18 -48.68 -22.84
CA ALA A 174 7.57 -48.92 -23.19
C ALA A 174 8.32 -47.58 -23.13
N VAL A 175 9.51 -47.60 -22.53
CA VAL A 175 10.56 -46.61 -22.76
C VAL A 175 11.09 -46.81 -24.18
N ARG A 176 11.29 -45.75 -24.96
CA ARG A 176 12.55 -45.53 -25.71
C ARG A 176 12.82 -44.04 -25.93
N ILE A 177 13.76 -43.55 -25.14
CA ILE A 177 14.62 -42.41 -25.45
C ILE A 177 15.47 -42.77 -26.68
N ARG A 178 15.74 -41.82 -27.58
CA ARG A 178 17.03 -41.78 -28.28
C ARG A 178 17.55 -40.36 -28.44
N ARG A 179 18.72 -40.15 -27.84
CA ARG A 179 19.62 -39.00 -27.90
C ARG A 179 20.39 -38.93 -29.22
N GLU A 180 20.67 -37.69 -29.63
CA GLU A 180 21.93 -37.09 -30.14
C GLU A 180 22.70 -37.76 -31.29
N SER A 181 23.05 -36.99 -32.33
CA SER A 181 24.39 -36.35 -32.52
C SER A 181 24.62 -35.84 -33.95
N TYR A 182 25.26 -34.67 -34.05
CA TYR A 182 26.19 -34.13 -35.07
C TYR A 182 26.12 -34.59 -36.54
N GLU A 183 25.93 -33.63 -37.45
CA GLU A 183 26.95 -33.05 -38.36
C GLU A 183 26.47 -31.70 -38.92
#